data_AF-A0A661BAM7-F1
#
_entry.id   AF-A0A661BAM7-F1
#
_cell.length_a   1.000
_cell.length_b   1.000
_cell.length_c   1.000
_cell.angle_alpha   90.00
_cell.angle_beta   90.00
_cell.angle_gamma   90.00
#
_symmetry.space_group_name_H-M   'P 1'
#
loop_
_entity.id
_entity.type
_entity.pdbx_description
1 polymer ?
#
loop_
_entity_poly.entity_id
_entity_poly.type
_entity_poly.pdbx_seq_one_letter_code
_entity_poly.pdbx_strand_id
1 'polypeptide(L)'
;MNRDEYMRNWLKLAYSDFIVAKREIGHEDAVLEAVCFHLQQSVEKYSKTYLTAAGEKHEKTHNLTYLINKCAELDNEFSYFSGKFDLL
;
A
#
# COMPACT_ATOMS: atom_id res chain seq x y z
N MET A 1 6.31 13.17 -17.20
CA MET A 1 6.68 12.66 -15.86
C MET A 1 7.58 11.45 -16.03
N ASN A 2 8.81 11.48 -15.50
CA ASN A 2 9.72 10.33 -15.55
C ASN A 2 9.38 9.31 -14.43
N ARG A 3 10.00 8.12 -14.44
CA ARG A 3 9.72 7.05 -13.46
C ARG A 3 9.89 7.53 -12.02
N ASP A 4 10.97 8.27 -11.75
CA ASP A 4 11.27 8.74 -10.40
C ASP A 4 10.25 9.77 -9.90
N GLU A 5 9.80 10.67 -10.77
CA GLU A 5 8.77 11.65 -10.45
C GLU A 5 7.42 10.97 -10.23
N TYR A 6 7.07 9.95 -11.03
CA TYR A 6 5.90 9.12 -10.82
C TYR A 6 5.94 8.42 -9.45
N MET A 7 7.05 7.75 -9.12
CA MET A 7 7.22 7.07 -7.84
C MET A 7 7.15 8.04 -6.66
N ARG A 8 7.81 9.21 -6.75
CA ARG A 8 7.73 10.25 -5.72
C ARG A 8 6.30 10.72 -5.48
N ASN A 9 5.51 10.87 -6.54
CA ASN A 9 4.11 11.27 -6.40
C ASN A 9 3.27 10.16 -5.74
N TRP A 10 3.50 8.90 -6.10
CA TRP A 10 2.83 7.77 -5.45
C TRP A 10 3.19 7.61 -3.98
N LEU A 11 4.46 7.81 -3.61
CA LEU A 11 4.90 7.80 -2.20
C LEU A 11 4.23 8.93 -1.40
N LYS A 12 4.08 10.12 -1.99
CA LYS A 12 3.34 11.22 -1.36
C LYS A 12 1.89 10.85 -1.12
N LEU A 13 1.22 10.24 -2.10
CA LEU A 13 -0.18 9.80 -1.95
C LEU A 13 -0.31 8.72 -0.88
N ALA A 14 0.58 7.71 -0.89
CA ALA A 14 0.61 6.65 0.11
C ALA A 14 0.77 7.20 1.53
N TYR A 15 1.64 8.20 1.69
CA TYR A 15 1.86 8.88 2.97
C TYR A 15 0.63 9.71 3.38
N SER A 16 0.00 10.41 2.44
CA SER A 16 -1.23 11.16 2.72
C SER A 16 -2.34 10.24 3.23
N ASP A 17 -2.53 9.07 2.62
CA ASP A 17 -3.50 8.06 3.09
C ASP A 17 -3.20 7.63 4.53
N PHE A 18 -1.93 7.32 4.84
CA PHE A 18 -1.52 6.98 6.21
C PHE A 18 -1.81 8.11 7.21
N ILE A 19 -1.55 9.36 6.83
CA ILE A 19 -1.82 10.52 7.69
C ILE A 19 -3.32 10.71 7.91
N VAL A 20 -4.17 10.49 6.90
CA VAL A 20 -5.63 10.54 7.06
C VAL A 20 -6.08 9.48 8.06
N ALA A 21 -5.69 8.21 7.88
CA ALA A 21 -6.02 7.14 8.81
C ALA A 21 -5.56 7.42 10.24
N LYS A 22 -4.33 7.92 10.40
CA LYS A 22 -3.75 8.27 11.70
C LYS A 22 -4.48 9.41 12.40
N ARG A 23 -5.01 10.37 11.66
CA ARG A 23 -5.80 11.47 12.21
C ARG A 23 -7.17 10.97 12.64
N GLU A 24 -7.85 10.24 11.76
CA GLU A 24 -9.20 9.73 11.99
C GLU A 24 -9.27 8.82 13.23
N ILE A 25 -8.33 7.88 13.38
CA ILE A 25 -8.30 6.96 14.52
C ILE A 25 -8.05 7.66 15.88
N GLY A 26 -7.65 8.93 15.87
CA GLY A 26 -7.46 9.74 17.08
C GLY A 26 -8.75 10.35 17.63
N HIS A 27 -9.86 10.26 16.91
CA HIS A 27 -11.16 10.76 17.34
C HIS A 27 -11.91 9.73 18.20
N GLU A 28 -12.69 10.19 19.18
CA GLU A 28 -13.51 9.31 20.03
C GLU A 28 -14.62 8.61 19.22
N ASP A 29 -15.14 9.30 18.20
CA ASP A 29 -16.16 8.85 17.25
C ASP A 29 -15.58 8.42 15.90
N ALA A 30 -14.33 7.93 15.89
CA ALA A 30 -13.61 7.56 14.66
C ALA A 30 -14.41 6.65 13.73
N VAL A 31 -14.44 7.02 12.44
CA VAL A 31 -15.04 6.22 11.37
C VAL A 31 -14.06 5.14 10.94
N LEU A 32 -14.14 3.98 11.59
CA LEU A 32 -13.19 2.88 11.40
C LEU A 32 -13.14 2.36 9.95
N GLU A 33 -14.25 2.40 9.22
CA GLU A 33 -14.28 2.05 7.79
C GLU A 33 -13.37 2.97 6.97
N ALA A 34 -13.34 4.27 7.27
CA ALA A 34 -12.46 5.23 6.62
C ALA A 34 -11.00 4.99 7.01
N VAL A 35 -10.73 4.69 8.29
CA VAL A 35 -9.39 4.31 8.75
C VAL A 35 -8.86 3.10 7.98
N CYS A 36 -9.64 2.01 7.93
CA CYS A 36 -9.27 0.79 7.22
C CYS A 36 -9.06 1.02 5.73
N PHE A 37 -9.95 1.77 5.09
CA PHE A 37 -9.83 2.13 3.68
C PHE A 37 -8.52 2.87 3.38
N HIS A 38 -8.20 3.90 4.17
CA HIS A 38 -6.98 4.67 3.96
C HIS A 38 -5.71 3.86 4.29
N LEU A 39 -5.74 2.98 5.29
CA LEU A 39 -4.60 2.07 5.54
C LEU A 39 -4.39 1.10 4.39
N GLN A 40 -5.44 0.47 3.87
CA GLN A 40 -5.37 -0.41 2.69
C GLN A 40 -4.76 0.35 1.49
N GLN A 41 -5.26 1.55 1.22
CA GLN A 41 -4.78 2.40 0.14
C GLN A 41 -3.32 2.82 0.30
N SER A 42 -2.88 3.09 1.52
CA SER A 42 -1.48 3.39 1.83
C SER A 42 -0.57 2.20 1.51
N VAL A 43 -0.90 1.01 2.02
CA VAL A 43 -0.13 -0.23 1.78
C VAL A 43 -0.08 -0.56 0.29
N GLU A 44 -1.21 -0.43 -0.42
CA GLU A 44 -1.28 -0.68 -1.87
C GLU A 44 -0.31 0.21 -2.65
N LYS A 45 -0.33 1.53 -2.37
CA LYS A 45 0.51 2.50 -3.08
C LYS A 45 2.00 2.33 -2.76
N TYR A 46 2.35 2.01 -1.51
CA TYR A 46 3.73 1.68 -1.15
C TYR A 46 4.22 0.42 -1.88
N SER A 47 3.42 -0.65 -1.87
CA SER A 47 3.75 -1.92 -2.51
C SER A 47 3.94 -1.76 -4.02
N LYS A 48 3.02 -1.06 -4.69
CA LYS A 48 3.14 -0.73 -6.12
C LYS A 48 4.38 0.10 -6.44
N THR A 49 4.74 1.04 -5.57
CA THR A 49 5.95 1.85 -5.75
C THR A 49 7.21 1.01 -5.60
N TYR A 50 7.25 0.11 -4.61
CA TYR A 50 8.34 -0.84 -4.42
C TYR A 50 8.55 -1.73 -5.64
N LEU A 51 7.49 -2.36 -6.15
CA LEU A 51 7.52 -3.16 -7.37
C LEU A 51 8.00 -2.34 -8.58
N THR A 52 7.51 -1.10 -8.71
CA THR A 52 7.91 -0.19 -9.80
C THR A 52 9.40 0.17 -9.73
N ALA A 53 9.95 0.33 -8.52
CA ALA A 53 11.36 0.60 -8.31
C ALA A 53 12.23 -0.61 -8.69
N ALA A 54 11.73 -1.82 -8.45
CA ALA A 54 12.37 -3.08 -8.88
C ALA A 54 12.26 -3.36 -10.39
N GLY A 55 11.58 -2.50 -11.15
CA GLY A 55 11.38 -2.68 -12.59
C GLY A 55 10.19 -3.57 -12.96
N GLU A 56 9.45 -4.07 -11.98
CA GLU A 56 8.28 -4.92 -12.19
C GLU A 56 7.11 -4.15 -12.79
N LYS A 57 6.43 -4.78 -13.74
CA LYS A 57 5.17 -4.30 -14.28
C LYS A 57 4.05 -4.99 -13.51
N HIS A 58 3.33 -4.24 -12.69
CA HIS A 58 2.11 -4.73 -12.05
C HIS A 58 0.88 -4.34 -12.87
N GLU A 59 -0.12 -5.21 -12.88
CA GLU A 59 -1.42 -4.90 -13.46
C GLU A 59 -2.18 -3.87 -12.61
N LYS A 60 -3.22 -3.25 -13.19
CA LYS A 60 -4.15 -2.42 -12.43
C LYS A 60 -5.00 -3.31 -11.53
N THR A 61 -4.47 -3.66 -10.36
CA THR A 61 -5.12 -4.47 -9.35
C THR A 61 -5.14 -3.75 -8.01
N HIS A 62 -6.21 -3.97 -7.23
CA HIS A 62 -6.34 -3.52 -5.84
C HIS A 62 -6.15 -4.68 -4.85
N ASN A 63 -5.75 -5.86 -5.34
CA ASN A 63 -5.57 -7.05 -4.52
C ASN A 63 -4.25 -6.97 -3.75
N LEU A 64 -4.32 -6.72 -2.43
CA LEU A 64 -3.15 -6.64 -1.56
C LEU A 64 -2.40 -7.97 -1.46
N THR A 65 -3.12 -9.11 -1.38
CA THR A 65 -2.48 -10.45 -1.36
C THR A 65 -1.57 -10.62 -2.57
N TYR A 66 -2.04 -10.29 -3.77
CA TYR A 66 -1.26 -10.36 -5.00
C TYR A 66 -0.03 -9.44 -4.92
N LEU A 67 -0.21 -8.18 -4.55
CA LEU A 67 0.88 -7.20 -4.50
C LEU A 67 1.96 -7.59 -3.51
N ILE A 68 1.58 -8.07 -2.33
CA ILE A 68 2.51 -8.49 -1.27
C ILE A 68 3.24 -9.77 -1.66
N ASN A 69 2.56 -10.73 -2.26
CA ASN A 69 3.23 -11.93 -2.77
C ASN A 69 4.25 -11.56 -3.85
N LYS A 70 3.97 -10.56 -4.70
CA LYS A 70 4.96 -10.01 -5.63
C LYS A 70 6.12 -9.31 -4.93
N CYS A 71 5.88 -8.58 -3.85
CA CYS A 71 6.97 -8.02 -3.05
C CYS A 71 7.84 -9.14 -2.43
N ALA A 72 7.21 -10.23 -1.96
CA ALA A 72 7.89 -11.39 -1.36
C ALA A 72 8.77 -12.17 -2.34
N GLU A 73 8.46 -12.13 -3.64
CA GLU A 73 9.34 -12.67 -4.69
C GLU A 73 10.67 -11.89 -4.78
N LEU A 74 10.71 -10.62 -4.35
CA LEU A 74 11.88 -9.74 -4.40
C LEU A 74 12.61 -9.62 -3.07
N ASP A 75 11.85 -9.59 -1.96
CA ASP A 75 12.37 -9.45 -0.60
C ASP A 75 11.57 -10.33 0.37
N ASN A 76 12.26 -11.31 0.96
CA ASN A 76 11.65 -12.31 1.83
C ASN A 76 11.09 -11.73 3.15
N GLU A 77 11.43 -10.49 3.53
CA GLU A 77 10.77 -9.83 4.66
C GLU A 77 9.26 -9.70 4.45
N PHE A 78 8.80 -9.60 3.20
CA PHE A 78 7.37 -9.54 2.87
C PHE A 78 6.63 -10.87 3.08
N SER A 79 7.33 -12.01 3.11
CA SER A 79 6.74 -13.33 3.35
C SER A 79 6.02 -13.43 4.70
N TYR A 80 6.40 -12.59 5.68
CA TYR A 80 5.69 -12.47 6.95
C TYR A 80 4.21 -12.12 6.78
N PHE A 81 3.85 -11.43 5.69
CA PHE A 81 2.49 -10.96 5.44
C PHE A 81 1.69 -11.86 4.49
N SER A 82 2.29 -12.87 3.87
CA SER A 82 1.58 -13.81 2.99
C SER A 82 0.45 -14.53 3.72
N GLY A 83 -0.72 -14.60 3.08
CA GLY A 83 -1.94 -15.21 3.64
C GLY A 83 -2.65 -14.40 4.72
N LYS A 84 -2.10 -13.24 5.13
CA LYS A 84 -2.74 -12.38 6.15
C LYS A 84 -3.78 -11.42 5.59
N PHE A 85 -3.82 -11.26 4.28
CA PHE A 85 -4.74 -10.35 3.59
C PHE A 85 -5.90 -11.09 2.89
N ASP A 86 -5.99 -12.41 3.03
CA ASP A 86 -7.01 -13.23 2.36
C ASP A 86 -8.44 -13.01 2.90
N LEU A 87 -8.58 -12.20 3.95
CA LEU A 87 -9.83 -11.82 4.60
C LEU A 87 -10.27 -10.37 4.29
N LEU A 88 -9.49 -9.63 3.48
CA LEU A 88 -9.80 -8.28 3.01
C LEU A 88 -10.29 -8.30 1.57
#